data_AF-A0A6P7H421-F1
#
_entry.id   AF-A0A6P7H421-F1
#
_cell.length_a   1.000
_cell.length_b   1.000
_cell.length_c   1.000
_cell.angle_alpha   90.00
_cell.angle_beta   90.00
_cell.angle_gamma   90.00
#
_symmetry.space_group_name_H-M   'P 1'
#
loop_
_entity.id
_entity.type
_entity.pdbx_description
1 polymer ?
#
loop_
_entity_poly.entity_id
_entity_poly.type
_entity_poly.pdbx_seq_one_letter_code
_entity_poly.pdbx_strand_id
1 'polypeptide(L)'
;MSNVINFNSNNTFNTVSTNAQEQEVNDRMEFLKLEQSKYLQQKILYDLLEDVVYDDHTDAKLKSKVKDIILSENLKQTLSIDNKSLEENESNVLGVAQDITVLTYSESSLLRNLIKLKSTKKVEDLAAQHNEWTELLESIRELGSIQLSQEDKILLEYKNKVIVEQEKYINNLLNLHKLLEEITHTRTVDLPKTMEQKIAECQVEEKINYLKCIIVQEKCRAEIFTETKCSLRAYRELIKDIQLQQRDCRKDIEDLSELKQKYKAIAGKQYDDILKSYILYKGALEKKKMLCSSLKS
;
A
#
# COMPACT_ATOMS: atom_id res chain seq x y z
N MET A 1 -29.78 36.29 16.64
CA MET A 1 -29.64 35.45 17.84
C MET A 1 -28.46 34.53 17.61
N SER A 2 -27.33 34.89 18.20
CA SER A 2 -26.03 34.28 17.96
C SER A 2 -25.80 33.19 19.00
N ASN A 3 -25.80 31.93 18.57
CA ASN A 3 -25.32 30.83 19.42
C ASN A 3 -23.82 30.70 19.23
N VAL A 4 -23.09 31.34 20.14
CA VAL A 4 -21.65 31.13 20.36
C VAL A 4 -21.50 29.76 21.02
N ILE A 5 -20.98 28.79 20.28
CA ILE A 5 -20.54 27.52 20.85
C ILE A 5 -19.18 27.77 21.48
N ASN A 6 -19.17 27.88 22.81
CA ASN A 6 -17.97 27.91 23.63
C ASN A 6 -17.23 26.57 23.51
N PHE A 7 -16.08 26.57 22.85
CA PHE A 7 -15.07 25.53 23.03
C PHE A 7 -14.34 25.81 24.34
N ASN A 8 -14.76 25.15 25.41
CA ASN A 8 -13.99 25.08 26.65
C ASN A 8 -14.01 23.63 27.15
N SER A 9 -13.21 22.78 26.51
CA SER A 9 -12.80 21.49 27.03
C SER A 9 -11.41 21.63 27.60
N ASN A 10 -11.37 21.75 28.93
CA ASN A 10 -10.21 21.88 29.78
C ASN A 10 -9.11 20.86 29.43
N ASN A 11 -7.92 21.38 29.11
CA ASN A 11 -6.66 20.65 29.19
C ASN A 11 -6.35 20.35 30.66
N THR A 12 -6.73 19.16 31.14
CA THR A 12 -6.32 18.62 32.45
C THR A 12 -5.55 17.30 32.30
N PHE A 13 -4.63 17.25 31.33
CA PHE A 13 -3.60 16.22 31.24
C PHE A 13 -2.26 16.92 31.13
N ASN A 14 -1.55 17.12 32.26
CA ASN A 14 -0.09 17.27 32.30
C ASN A 14 0.53 17.43 33.70
N THR A 15 -0.23 17.38 34.80
CA THR A 15 0.34 17.61 36.15
C THR A 15 0.95 16.36 36.82
N VAL A 16 0.81 15.17 36.25
CA VAL A 16 1.37 13.93 36.84
C VAL A 16 2.82 13.67 36.39
N SER A 17 3.22 14.15 35.21
CA SER A 17 4.56 13.92 34.63
C SER A 17 5.66 14.79 35.26
N THR A 18 5.33 15.97 35.80
CA THR A 18 6.30 16.88 36.42
C THR A 18 6.80 16.36 37.76
N ASN A 19 5.92 15.75 38.57
CA ASN A 19 6.30 15.23 39.89
C ASN A 19 7.29 14.05 39.81
N ALA A 20 7.17 13.17 38.81
CA ALA A 20 8.06 12.01 38.68
C ALA A 20 9.48 12.42 38.29
N GLN A 21 9.63 13.42 37.41
CA GLN A 21 10.93 13.96 37.01
C GLN A 21 11.56 14.80 38.12
N GLU A 22 10.76 15.59 38.86
CA GLU A 22 11.24 16.32 40.04
C GLU A 22 11.71 15.38 41.15
N GLN A 23 11.04 14.23 41.32
CA GLN A 23 11.45 13.23 42.30
C GLN A 23 12.73 12.50 41.89
N GLU A 24 12.91 12.16 40.60
CA GLU A 24 14.18 11.60 40.10
C GLU A 24 15.36 12.56 40.30
N VAL A 25 15.14 13.87 40.07
CA VAL A 25 16.17 14.90 40.30
C VAL A 25 16.51 15.01 41.79
N ASN A 26 15.52 14.95 42.68
CA ASN A 26 15.75 14.96 44.13
C ASN A 26 16.51 13.72 44.61
N ASP A 27 16.16 12.53 44.11
CA ASP A 27 16.85 11.29 44.48
C ASP A 27 18.32 11.30 44.04
N ARG A 28 18.61 11.79 42.82
CA ARG A 28 19.98 11.97 42.35
C ARG A 28 20.74 13.03 43.13
N MET A 29 20.05 14.09 43.57
CA MET A 29 20.63 15.14 44.40
C MET A 29 21.00 14.64 45.79
N GLU A 30 20.17 13.78 46.41
CA GLU A 30 20.52 13.11 47.67
C GLU A 30 21.73 12.19 47.50
N PHE A 31 21.79 11.43 46.41
CA PHE A 31 22.94 10.58 46.11
C PHE A 31 24.23 11.41 45.95
N LEU A 32 24.18 12.52 45.22
CA LEU A 32 25.32 13.43 45.04
C LEU A 32 25.79 14.05 46.36
N LYS A 33 24.86 14.46 47.24
CA LYS A 33 25.21 14.96 48.58
C LYS A 33 25.92 13.89 49.41
N LEU A 34 25.49 12.65 49.31
CA LEU A 34 26.07 11.53 50.04
C LEU A 34 27.49 11.21 49.53
N GLU A 35 27.69 11.19 48.20
CA GLU A 35 29.03 11.03 47.60
C GLU A 35 29.95 12.22 47.89
N GLN A 36 29.43 13.45 47.85
CA GLN A 36 30.21 14.64 48.24
C GLN A 36 30.65 14.57 49.71
N SER A 37 29.78 14.10 50.60
CA SER A 37 30.11 13.89 52.01
C SER A 37 31.22 12.84 52.20
N LYS A 38 31.13 11.69 51.50
CA LYS A 38 32.19 10.67 51.50
C LYS A 38 33.51 11.22 50.98
N TYR A 39 33.48 11.95 49.87
CA TYR A 39 34.66 12.58 49.30
C TYR A 39 35.30 13.57 50.28
N LEU A 40 34.50 14.42 50.93
CA LEU A 40 34.99 15.35 51.95
C LEU A 40 35.64 14.62 53.13
N GLN A 41 35.03 13.54 53.63
CA GLN A 41 35.61 12.73 54.70
C GLN A 41 36.97 12.14 54.31
N GLN A 42 37.06 11.58 53.10
CA GLN A 42 38.31 11.01 52.57
C GLN A 42 39.37 12.10 52.34
N LYS A 43 38.96 13.28 51.84
CA LYS A 43 39.84 14.43 51.64
C LYS A 43 40.40 14.96 52.96
N ILE A 44 39.58 15.11 53.99
CA ILE A 44 40.05 15.53 55.33
C ILE A 44 41.09 14.54 55.87
N LEU A 45 40.85 13.24 55.69
CA LEU A 45 41.80 12.20 56.10
C LEU A 45 43.10 12.29 55.30
N TYR A 46 43.03 12.53 53.99
CA TYR A 46 44.19 12.74 53.13
C TYR A 46 44.99 13.98 53.55
N ASP A 47 44.33 15.12 53.77
CA ASP A 47 44.98 16.37 54.21
C ASP A 47 45.65 16.20 55.59
N LEU A 48 45.02 15.45 56.50
CA LEU A 48 45.60 15.11 57.80
C LEU A 48 46.82 14.20 57.67
N LEU A 49 46.80 13.24 56.74
CA LEU A 49 47.93 12.37 56.45
C LEU A 49 49.10 13.16 55.84
N GLU A 50 48.80 14.07 54.93
CA GLU A 50 49.78 14.98 54.33
C GLU A 50 50.44 15.87 55.39
N ASP A 51 49.64 16.44 56.30
CA ASP A 51 50.19 17.20 57.43
C ASP A 51 51.11 16.37 58.33
N VAL A 52 50.84 15.07 58.51
CA VAL A 52 51.70 14.17 59.32
C VAL A 52 53.07 13.95 58.65
N VAL A 53 53.14 14.00 57.32
CA VAL A 53 54.39 13.90 56.55
C VAL A 53 55.24 15.17 56.72
N TYR A 54 54.60 16.34 56.78
CA TYR A 54 55.27 17.64 56.93
C TYR A 54 55.52 18.10 58.38
N ASP A 55 55.09 17.32 59.39
CA ASP A 55 55.29 17.66 60.81
C ASP A 55 56.73 17.37 61.25
N ASP A 56 57.43 18.29 61.90
CA ASP A 56 58.81 18.04 62.35
C ASP A 56 58.92 17.01 63.48
N HIS A 57 57.82 16.73 64.21
CA HIS A 57 57.86 15.90 65.42
C HIS A 57 57.66 14.39 65.21
N THR A 58 57.41 13.92 63.98
CA THR A 58 57.22 12.50 63.67
C THR A 58 58.54 11.78 63.36
N ASP A 59 58.60 10.47 63.67
CA ASP A 59 59.75 9.61 63.35
C ASP A 59 60.02 9.60 61.83
N ALA A 60 61.28 9.81 61.43
CA ALA A 60 61.70 9.95 60.03
C ALA A 60 61.39 8.69 59.19
N LYS A 61 61.44 7.50 59.82
CA LYS A 61 61.08 6.24 59.15
C LYS A 61 59.58 6.13 58.88
N LEU A 62 58.74 6.57 59.82
CA LEU A 62 57.29 6.58 59.65
C LEU A 62 56.86 7.62 58.61
N LYS A 63 57.48 8.80 58.60
CA LYS A 63 57.25 9.85 57.59
C LYS A 63 57.52 9.37 56.18
N SER A 64 58.66 8.72 55.94
CA SER A 64 59.01 8.20 54.62
C SER A 64 57.95 7.19 54.16
N LYS A 65 57.60 6.22 55.00
CA LYS A 65 56.58 5.21 54.67
C LYS A 65 55.21 5.82 54.37
N VAL A 66 54.75 6.80 55.16
CA VAL A 66 53.45 7.45 54.91
C VAL A 66 53.50 8.26 53.62
N LYS A 67 54.62 8.93 53.32
CA LYS A 67 54.83 9.64 52.06
C LYS A 67 54.81 8.69 50.86
N ASP A 68 55.45 7.53 50.97
CA ASP A 68 55.48 6.51 49.93
C ASP A 68 54.08 5.90 49.69
N ILE A 69 53.28 5.72 50.76
CA ILE A 69 51.87 5.30 50.65
C ILE A 69 51.02 6.35 49.93
N ILE A 70 51.16 7.64 50.27
CA ILE A 70 50.42 8.73 49.61
C ILE A 70 50.80 8.81 48.12
N LEU A 71 52.09 8.75 47.81
CA LEU A 71 52.58 8.81 46.43
C LEU A 71 52.15 7.59 45.61
N SER A 72 52.16 6.39 46.19
CA SER A 72 51.72 5.16 45.51
C SER A 72 50.21 5.16 45.23
N GLU A 73 49.38 5.67 46.15
CA GLU A 73 47.94 5.82 45.91
C GLU A 73 47.61 6.93 44.90
N ASN A 74 48.34 8.06 44.92
CA ASN A 74 48.20 9.10 43.90
C ASN A 74 48.59 8.58 42.51
N LEU A 75 49.65 7.77 42.42
CA LEU A 75 50.04 7.09 41.19
C LEU A 75 48.96 6.15 40.69
N LYS A 76 48.33 5.33 41.56
CA LYS A 76 47.19 4.46 41.18
C LYS A 76 45.99 5.24 40.61
N GLN A 77 45.71 6.44 41.12
CA GLN A 77 44.62 7.28 40.60
C GLN A 77 44.92 7.84 39.20
N THR A 78 46.18 8.20 38.92
CA THR A 78 46.62 8.72 37.62
C THR A 78 46.96 7.63 36.59
N LEU A 79 47.32 6.44 37.05
CA LEU A 79 47.72 5.29 36.25
C LEU A 79 46.82 4.11 36.64
N SER A 80 45.74 3.90 35.88
CA SER A 80 44.95 2.67 35.96
C SER A 80 45.78 1.51 35.40
N ILE A 81 46.68 0.96 36.22
CA ILE A 81 47.32 -0.31 35.93
C ILE A 81 46.32 -1.38 36.35
N ASP A 82 45.83 -2.13 35.37
CA ASP A 82 44.89 -3.23 35.57
C ASP A 82 45.51 -4.24 36.54
N ASN A 83 44.99 -4.36 37.77
CA ASN A 83 45.51 -5.23 38.82
C ASN A 83 45.42 -6.75 38.50
N LYS A 84 44.99 -7.12 37.29
CA LYS A 84 44.87 -8.51 36.84
C LYS A 84 46.20 -9.14 36.41
N SER A 85 47.26 -8.36 36.22
CA SER A 85 48.58 -8.86 35.82
C SER A 85 49.61 -8.93 36.96
N LEU A 86 49.21 -8.71 38.22
CA LEU A 86 50.14 -8.66 39.36
C LEU A 86 50.68 -10.03 39.80
N GLU A 87 50.09 -11.14 39.36
CA GLU A 87 50.60 -12.48 39.70
C GLU A 87 51.73 -12.96 38.77
N GLU A 88 51.90 -12.33 37.61
CA GLU A 88 52.90 -12.75 36.63
C GLU A 88 53.58 -11.53 36.00
N ASN A 89 54.74 -11.19 36.56
CA ASN A 89 55.76 -10.29 36.02
C ASN A 89 55.55 -8.78 36.25
N GLU A 90 56.51 -8.20 36.99
CA GLU A 90 57.07 -6.84 36.88
C GLU A 90 56.34 -5.86 35.93
N SER A 91 55.10 -5.49 36.24
CA SER A 91 54.41 -4.42 35.51
C SER A 91 54.77 -3.06 36.10
N ASN A 92 56.04 -2.69 35.90
CA ASN A 92 56.55 -1.36 36.16
C ASN A 92 56.26 -0.48 34.95
N VAL A 93 55.27 0.42 35.02
CA VAL A 93 55.23 1.52 34.04
C VAL A 93 56.36 2.49 34.41
N LEU A 94 57.33 2.65 33.49
CA LEU A 94 58.60 3.39 33.65
C LEU A 94 59.64 2.79 34.63
N GLY A 95 59.56 1.49 34.96
CA GLY A 95 60.54 0.87 35.86
C GLY A 95 60.31 1.13 37.36
N VAL A 96 59.20 1.78 37.73
CA VAL A 96 58.78 1.98 39.13
C VAL A 96 57.99 0.75 39.59
N ALA A 97 58.57 -0.05 40.49
CA ALA A 97 57.85 -1.09 41.18
C ALA A 97 56.81 -0.48 42.11
N GLN A 98 55.62 -1.08 42.16
CA GLN A 98 54.64 -0.75 43.18
C GLN A 98 55.16 -1.27 44.51
N ASP A 99 55.92 -0.44 45.24
CA ASP A 99 56.38 -0.77 46.57
C ASP A 99 55.17 -0.92 47.48
N ILE A 100 54.88 -2.16 47.88
CA ILE A 100 53.83 -2.46 48.86
C ILE A 100 54.40 -2.11 50.24
N THR A 101 54.44 -0.82 50.54
CA THR A 101 54.82 -0.31 51.87
C THR A 101 53.69 -0.60 52.86
N VAL A 102 53.80 -1.72 53.59
CA VAL A 102 52.86 -2.07 54.65
C VAL A 102 53.32 -1.49 55.98
N LEU A 103 52.43 -0.76 56.66
CA LEU A 103 52.66 -0.30 58.02
C LEU A 103 52.55 -1.48 58.99
N THR A 104 53.52 -1.60 59.90
CA THR A 104 53.42 -2.55 61.02
C THR A 104 52.33 -2.11 62.01
N TYR A 105 51.85 -3.03 62.86
CA TYR A 105 50.79 -2.72 63.83
C TYR A 105 51.15 -1.54 64.77
N SER A 106 52.41 -1.47 65.21
CA SER A 106 52.92 -0.36 66.03
C SER A 106 52.94 0.97 65.27
N GLU A 107 53.41 0.97 64.02
CA GLU A 107 53.40 2.14 63.13
C GLU A 107 51.97 2.61 62.82
N SER A 108 51.04 1.68 62.59
CA SER A 108 49.62 1.97 62.37
C SER A 108 48.94 2.57 63.61
N SER A 109 49.29 2.07 64.81
CA SER A 109 48.79 2.61 66.08
C SER A 109 49.32 4.03 66.34
N LEU A 110 50.61 4.28 66.09
CA LEU A 110 51.22 5.60 66.19
C LEU A 110 50.60 6.59 65.21
N LEU A 111 50.44 6.18 63.94
CA LEU A 111 49.79 7.00 62.92
C LEU A 111 48.35 7.34 63.31
N ARG A 112 47.58 6.36 63.82
CA ARG A 112 46.21 6.58 64.29
C ARG A 112 46.15 7.59 65.43
N ASN A 113 47.09 7.53 66.38
CA ASN A 113 47.15 8.48 67.49
C ASN A 113 47.55 9.89 67.04
N LEU A 114 48.47 10.00 66.08
CA LEU A 114 48.88 11.27 65.47
C LEU A 114 47.76 11.91 64.66
N ILE A 115 47.04 11.11 63.84
CA ILE A 115 45.86 11.58 63.10
C ILE A 115 44.80 12.07 64.07
N LYS A 116 44.53 11.34 65.16
CA LYS A 116 43.59 11.77 66.20
C LYS A 116 44.01 13.09 66.86
N LEU A 117 45.29 13.24 67.17
CA LEU A 117 45.81 14.47 67.79
C LEU A 117 45.74 15.67 66.83
N LYS A 118 46.06 15.46 65.55
CA LYS A 118 45.93 16.51 64.53
C LYS A 118 44.48 16.82 64.21
N SER A 119 43.60 15.83 64.19
CA SER A 119 42.18 16.05 63.96
C SER A 119 41.55 16.81 65.12
N THR A 120 41.91 16.53 66.38
CA THR A 120 41.44 17.33 67.51
C THR A 120 41.95 18.76 67.44
N LYS A 121 43.23 18.98 67.11
CA LYS A 121 43.77 20.33 66.92
C LYS A 121 43.09 21.08 65.76
N LYS A 122 42.91 20.44 64.61
CA LYS A 122 42.17 21.04 63.48
C LYS A 122 40.71 21.33 63.85
N VAL A 123 40.06 20.49 64.63
CA VAL A 123 38.68 20.73 65.10
C VAL A 123 38.65 21.91 66.08
N GLU A 124 39.65 22.05 66.95
CA GLU A 124 39.79 23.20 67.85
C GLU A 124 40.08 24.49 67.07
N ASP A 125 40.98 24.45 66.08
CA ASP A 125 41.28 25.58 65.19
C ASP A 125 40.07 25.97 64.33
N LEU A 126 39.35 24.98 63.79
CA LEU A 126 38.11 25.19 63.05
C LEU A 126 36.98 25.68 63.95
N ALA A 127 36.90 25.25 65.22
CA ALA A 127 35.92 25.76 66.17
C ALA A 127 36.23 27.22 66.57
N ALA A 128 37.52 27.57 66.69
CA ALA A 128 37.97 28.93 66.90
C ALA A 128 37.64 29.82 65.68
N GLN A 129 37.88 29.33 64.47
CA GLN A 129 37.52 30.01 63.22
C GLN A 129 36.00 30.01 62.96
N HIS A 130 35.27 28.98 63.36
CA HIS A 130 33.81 28.89 63.15
C HIS A 130 33.08 30.10 63.73
N ASN A 131 33.55 30.62 64.87
CA ASN A 131 33.01 31.84 65.47
C ASN A 131 33.20 33.10 64.60
N GLU A 132 34.26 33.17 63.79
CA GLU A 132 34.45 34.22 62.77
C GLU A 132 33.64 33.97 61.48
N TRP A 133 33.44 32.70 61.10
CA TRP A 133 32.81 32.33 59.83
C TRP A 133 31.28 32.26 59.90
N THR A 134 30.69 32.20 61.09
CA THR A 134 29.22 32.20 61.28
C THR A 134 28.55 33.44 60.68
N GLU A 135 29.20 34.61 60.69
CA GLU A 135 28.68 35.82 60.04
C GLU A 135 28.74 35.74 58.49
N LEU A 136 29.69 34.98 57.93
CA LEU A 136 29.84 34.83 56.48
C LEU A 136 28.90 33.74 55.92
N LEU A 137 28.65 32.67 56.68
CA LEU A 137 27.87 31.50 56.25
C LEU A 137 26.36 31.79 56.12
N GLU A 138 25.82 32.73 56.89
CA GLU A 138 24.42 33.17 56.73
C GLU A 138 24.18 33.84 55.37
N SER A 139 25.21 34.46 54.76
CA SER A 139 25.12 35.03 53.41
C SER A 139 25.26 34.00 52.28
N ILE A 140 25.87 32.84 52.54
CA ILE A 140 26.10 31.78 51.54
C ILE A 140 24.92 30.79 51.49
N ARG A 141 24.12 30.70 52.56
CA ARG A 141 22.98 29.77 52.64
C ARG A 141 21.89 30.05 51.59
N GLU A 142 21.82 31.26 51.05
CA GLU A 142 20.93 31.62 49.93
C GLU A 142 21.41 31.11 48.56
N LEU A 143 22.69 30.72 48.41
CA LEU A 143 23.22 30.16 47.15
C LEU A 143 22.97 28.65 46.99
N GLY A 144 22.39 27.99 47.99
CA GLY A 144 22.27 26.53 48.06
C GLY A 144 21.15 25.88 47.22
N SER A 145 20.44 26.63 46.38
CA SER A 145 19.58 26.03 45.37
C SER A 145 20.41 25.82 44.11
N ILE A 146 20.69 24.57 43.74
CA ILE A 146 21.14 24.24 42.38
C ILE A 146 19.96 24.60 41.46
N GLN A 147 19.94 25.84 40.98
CA GLN A 147 18.98 26.28 39.99
C GLN A 147 19.42 25.66 38.68
N LEU A 148 18.54 24.89 38.06
CA LEU A 148 18.74 24.41 36.70
C LEU A 148 19.15 25.60 35.84
N SER A 149 20.29 25.50 35.16
CA SER A 149 20.75 26.57 34.31
C SER A 149 19.69 26.86 33.25
N GLN A 150 19.65 28.10 32.75
CA GLN A 150 18.69 28.47 31.72
C GLN A 150 18.89 27.63 30.44
N GLU A 151 20.12 27.17 30.19
CA GLU A 151 20.51 26.29 29.11
C GLU A 151 19.91 24.88 29.28
N ASP A 152 19.92 24.33 30.50
CA ASP A 152 19.32 23.02 30.78
C ASP A 152 17.80 23.03 30.58
N LYS A 153 17.14 24.14 30.91
CA LYS A 153 15.70 24.33 30.68
C LYS A 153 15.38 24.34 29.18
N ILE A 154 16.19 25.05 28.39
CA ILE A 154 16.07 25.08 26.93
C ILE A 154 16.28 23.66 26.35
N LEU A 155 17.27 22.92 26.87
CA LEU A 155 17.55 21.55 26.44
C LEU A 155 16.36 20.62 26.70
N LEU A 156 15.73 20.74 27.87
CA LEU A 156 14.51 19.99 28.23
C LEU A 156 13.33 20.32 27.31
N GLU A 157 13.12 21.59 26.96
CA GLU A 157 12.09 21.97 26.00
C GLU A 157 12.34 21.37 24.62
N TYR A 158 13.58 21.40 24.12
CA TYR A 158 13.92 20.78 22.84
C TYR A 158 13.75 19.27 22.87
N LYS A 159 14.16 18.60 23.96
CA LYS A 159 13.93 17.17 24.16
C LYS A 159 12.43 16.84 24.05
N ASN A 160 11.57 17.62 24.72
CA ASN A 160 10.13 17.40 24.67
C ASN A 160 9.56 17.62 23.26
N LYS A 161 10.02 18.64 22.53
CA LYS A 161 9.64 18.85 21.12
C LYS A 161 10.03 17.67 20.23
N VAL A 162 11.23 17.12 20.43
CA VAL A 162 11.71 15.95 19.69
C VAL A 162 10.83 14.73 19.98
N ILE A 163 10.47 14.49 21.24
CA ILE A 163 9.59 13.37 21.63
C ILE A 163 8.24 13.49 20.92
N VAL A 164 7.62 14.69 20.92
CA VAL A 164 6.33 14.92 20.25
C VAL A 164 6.42 14.66 18.75
N GLU A 165 7.48 15.11 18.07
CA GLU A 165 7.68 14.83 16.65
C GLU A 165 7.95 13.34 16.37
N GLN A 166 8.67 12.65 17.26
CA GLN A 166 8.88 11.20 17.16
C GLN A 166 7.58 10.42 17.31
N GLU A 167 6.74 10.76 18.28
CA GLU A 167 5.41 10.15 18.45
C GLU A 167 4.52 10.36 17.24
N LYS A 168 4.52 11.57 16.67
CA LYS A 168 3.80 11.89 15.44
C LYS A 168 4.31 11.09 14.24
N TYR A 169 5.63 10.94 14.12
CA TYR A 169 6.25 10.14 13.07
C TYR A 169 5.85 8.65 13.19
N ILE A 170 5.86 8.09 14.39
CA ILE A 170 5.42 6.71 14.66
C ILE A 170 3.95 6.53 14.27
N ASN A 171 3.07 7.46 14.67
CA ASN A 171 1.66 7.41 14.30
C ASN A 171 1.45 7.47 12.78
N ASN A 172 2.22 8.30 12.08
CA ASN A 172 2.19 8.36 10.62
C ASN A 172 2.63 7.04 9.98
N LEU A 173 3.72 6.42 10.48
CA LEU A 173 4.17 5.11 10.00
C LEU A 173 3.11 4.02 10.18
N LEU A 174 2.44 3.99 11.34
CA LEU A 174 1.36 3.04 11.59
C LEU A 174 0.18 3.24 10.63
N ASN A 175 -0.20 4.49 10.37
CA ASN A 175 -1.26 4.79 9.40
C ASN A 175 -0.86 4.38 7.98
N LEU A 176 0.38 4.66 7.58
CA LEU A 176 0.89 4.31 6.25
C LEU A 176 0.97 2.78 6.07
N HIS A 177 1.29 2.06 7.14
CA HIS A 177 1.28 0.59 7.14
C HIS A 177 -0.14 0.03 6.95
N LYS A 178 -1.13 0.54 7.69
CA LYS A 178 -2.55 0.14 7.49
C LYS A 178 -3.02 0.40 6.06
N LEU A 179 -2.68 1.56 5.52
CA LEU A 179 -3.00 1.93 4.13
C LEU A 179 -2.36 0.94 3.14
N LEU A 180 -1.13 0.52 3.40
CA LEU A 180 -0.44 -0.48 2.58
C LEU A 180 -1.16 -1.84 2.66
N GLU A 181 -1.57 -2.27 3.85
CA GLU A 181 -2.34 -3.51 4.03
C GLU A 181 -3.66 -3.46 3.24
N GLU A 182 -4.41 -2.36 3.35
CA GLU A 182 -5.64 -2.14 2.57
C GLU A 182 -5.39 -2.22 1.07
N ILE A 183 -4.37 -1.51 0.55
CA ILE A 183 -3.99 -1.54 -0.87
C ILE A 183 -3.64 -2.96 -1.32
N THR A 184 -2.89 -3.69 -0.50
CA THR A 184 -2.51 -5.07 -0.83
C THR A 184 -3.73 -5.99 -0.84
N HIS A 185 -4.66 -5.83 0.10
CA HIS A 185 -5.91 -6.60 0.14
C HIS A 185 -6.78 -6.31 -1.09
N THR A 186 -6.99 -5.03 -1.42
CA THR A 186 -7.77 -4.63 -2.60
C THR A 186 -7.15 -5.19 -3.88
N ARG A 187 -5.82 -5.17 -4.00
CA ARG A 187 -5.12 -5.67 -5.19
C ARG A 187 -5.14 -7.19 -5.30
N THR A 188 -5.03 -7.92 -4.20
CA THR A 188 -4.89 -9.39 -4.20
C THR A 188 -6.21 -10.12 -4.09
N VAL A 189 -7.23 -9.52 -3.49
CA VAL A 189 -8.52 -10.17 -3.21
C VAL A 189 -9.65 -9.54 -3.99
N ASP A 190 -9.86 -8.23 -3.85
CA ASP A 190 -11.07 -7.58 -4.39
C ASP A 190 -11.00 -7.41 -5.91
N LEU A 191 -9.86 -6.93 -6.43
CA LEU A 191 -9.70 -6.69 -7.86
C LEU A 191 -9.83 -7.99 -8.68
N PRO A 192 -9.16 -9.12 -8.32
CA PRO A 192 -9.34 -10.38 -9.04
C PRO A 192 -10.78 -10.88 -8.98
N LYS A 193 -11.44 -10.84 -7.81
CA LYS A 193 -12.85 -11.25 -7.69
C LYS A 193 -13.78 -10.44 -8.59
N THR A 194 -13.60 -9.13 -8.62
CA THR A 194 -14.42 -8.23 -9.45
C THR A 194 -14.18 -8.49 -10.93
N MET A 195 -12.91 -8.75 -11.30
CA MET A 195 -12.54 -9.06 -12.68
C MET A 195 -13.08 -10.43 -13.13
N GLU A 196 -13.02 -11.45 -12.29
CA GLU A 196 -13.61 -12.77 -12.54
C GLU A 196 -15.13 -12.69 -12.73
N GLN A 197 -15.82 -11.92 -11.89
CA GLN A 197 -17.25 -11.65 -12.05
C GLN A 197 -17.54 -10.97 -13.39
N LYS A 198 -16.75 -9.96 -13.77
CA LYS A 198 -16.93 -9.29 -15.06
C LYS A 198 -16.67 -10.20 -16.26
N ILE A 199 -15.67 -11.08 -16.17
CA ILE A 199 -15.39 -12.09 -17.20
C ILE A 199 -16.59 -13.04 -17.32
N ALA A 200 -17.15 -13.50 -16.20
CA ALA A 200 -18.32 -14.36 -16.21
C ALA A 200 -19.55 -13.67 -16.84
N GLU A 201 -19.79 -12.39 -16.54
CA GLU A 201 -20.84 -11.60 -17.18
C GLU A 201 -20.65 -11.53 -18.71
N CYS A 202 -19.43 -11.22 -19.17
CA CYS A 202 -19.12 -11.17 -20.60
C CYS A 202 -19.34 -12.53 -21.30
N GLN A 203 -18.98 -13.63 -20.65
CA GLN A 203 -19.22 -14.98 -21.18
C GLN A 203 -20.72 -15.31 -21.30
N VAL A 204 -21.53 -14.85 -20.35
CA VAL A 204 -22.99 -15.00 -20.41
C VAL A 204 -23.56 -14.16 -21.56
N GLU A 205 -23.10 -12.93 -21.72
CA GLU A 205 -23.54 -12.04 -22.80
C GLU A 205 -23.17 -12.60 -24.19
N GLU A 206 -21.98 -13.16 -24.34
CA GLU A 206 -21.55 -13.87 -25.55
C GLU A 206 -22.49 -15.04 -25.88
N LYS A 207 -22.82 -15.88 -24.89
CA LYS A 207 -23.76 -17.00 -25.07
C LYS A 207 -25.16 -16.52 -25.47
N ILE A 208 -25.63 -15.42 -24.87
CA ILE A 208 -26.92 -14.82 -25.23
C ILE A 208 -26.89 -14.35 -26.69
N ASN A 209 -25.83 -13.67 -27.12
CA ASN A 209 -25.71 -13.19 -28.49
C ASN A 209 -25.60 -14.35 -29.50
N TYR A 210 -24.88 -15.41 -29.16
CA TYR A 210 -24.86 -16.63 -29.96
C TYR A 210 -26.25 -17.25 -30.12
N LEU A 211 -27.02 -17.37 -29.03
CA LEU A 211 -28.40 -17.87 -29.08
C LEU A 211 -29.32 -16.96 -29.92
N LYS A 212 -29.17 -15.63 -29.81
CA LYS A 212 -29.89 -14.67 -30.66
C LYS A 212 -29.60 -14.90 -32.15
N CYS A 213 -28.33 -15.13 -32.50
CA CYS A 213 -27.95 -15.45 -33.88
C CYS A 213 -28.60 -16.74 -34.38
N ILE A 214 -28.62 -17.80 -33.57
CA ILE A 214 -29.31 -19.05 -33.91
C ILE A 214 -30.81 -18.80 -34.13
N ILE A 215 -31.46 -18.05 -33.24
CA ILE A 215 -32.89 -17.74 -33.37
C ILE A 215 -33.18 -17.00 -34.69
N VAL A 216 -32.35 -16.02 -35.05
CA VAL A 216 -32.48 -15.31 -36.33
C VAL A 216 -32.28 -16.25 -37.51
N GLN A 217 -31.29 -17.12 -37.46
CA GLN A 217 -31.02 -18.09 -38.53
C GLN A 217 -32.19 -19.05 -38.75
N GLU A 218 -32.75 -19.61 -37.66
CA GLU A 218 -33.91 -20.51 -37.74
C GLU A 218 -35.18 -19.77 -38.17
N LYS A 219 -35.35 -18.50 -37.76
CA LYS A 219 -36.44 -17.65 -38.26
C LYS A 219 -36.33 -17.45 -39.77
N CYS A 220 -35.15 -17.08 -40.28
CA CYS A 220 -34.94 -16.95 -41.73
C CYS A 220 -35.20 -18.28 -42.46
N ARG A 221 -34.79 -19.41 -41.89
CA ARG A 221 -35.03 -20.74 -42.46
C ARG A 221 -36.53 -21.05 -42.54
N ALA A 222 -37.29 -20.73 -41.50
CA ALA A 222 -38.74 -20.88 -41.48
C ALA A 222 -39.41 -19.99 -42.53
N GLU A 223 -38.99 -18.72 -42.64
CA GLU A 223 -39.48 -17.78 -43.65
C GLU A 223 -39.24 -18.30 -45.07
N ILE A 224 -38.01 -18.73 -45.39
CA ILE A 224 -37.68 -19.33 -46.69
C ILE A 224 -38.57 -20.55 -46.98
N PHE A 225 -38.79 -21.41 -45.99
CA PHE A 225 -39.66 -22.59 -46.17
C PHE A 225 -41.11 -22.18 -46.46
N THR A 226 -41.64 -21.19 -45.74
CA THR A 226 -42.99 -20.68 -45.98
C THR A 226 -43.13 -20.01 -47.35
N GLU A 227 -42.15 -19.20 -47.75
CA GLU A 227 -42.10 -18.55 -49.06
C GLU A 227 -42.01 -19.59 -50.18
N THR A 228 -41.18 -20.62 -50.00
CA THR A 228 -41.07 -21.73 -50.95
C THR A 228 -42.40 -22.45 -51.11
N LYS A 229 -43.13 -22.71 -50.02
CA LYS A 229 -44.45 -23.35 -50.06
C LYS A 229 -45.47 -22.49 -50.81
N CYS A 230 -45.49 -21.18 -50.55
CA CYS A 230 -46.35 -20.23 -51.25
C CYS A 230 -46.02 -20.16 -52.76
N SER A 231 -44.73 -20.05 -53.08
CA SER A 231 -44.24 -20.02 -54.46
C SER A 231 -44.60 -21.30 -55.21
N LEU A 232 -44.43 -22.46 -54.60
CA LEU A 232 -44.78 -23.75 -55.20
C LEU A 232 -46.28 -23.87 -55.45
N ARG A 233 -47.12 -23.34 -54.56
CA ARG A 233 -48.57 -23.25 -54.80
C ARG A 233 -48.88 -22.36 -56.01
N ALA A 234 -48.26 -21.18 -56.10
CA ALA A 234 -48.44 -20.29 -57.25
C ALA A 234 -48.01 -20.95 -58.56
N TYR A 235 -46.87 -21.65 -58.58
CA TYR A 235 -46.44 -22.43 -59.75
C TYR A 235 -47.43 -23.52 -60.14
N ARG A 236 -48.04 -24.22 -59.18
CA ARG A 236 -49.08 -25.23 -59.47
C ARG A 236 -50.33 -24.61 -60.08
N GLU A 237 -50.75 -23.43 -59.62
CA GLU A 237 -51.90 -22.71 -60.18
C GLU A 237 -51.57 -22.23 -61.60
N LEU A 238 -50.40 -21.65 -61.82
CA LEU A 238 -49.94 -21.22 -63.14
C LEU A 238 -49.84 -22.39 -64.14
N ILE A 239 -49.36 -23.57 -63.71
CA ILE A 239 -49.32 -24.76 -64.56
C ILE A 239 -50.74 -25.19 -64.98
N LYS A 240 -51.72 -25.12 -64.07
CA LYS A 240 -53.13 -25.43 -64.41
C LYS A 240 -53.68 -24.45 -65.44
N ASP A 241 -53.39 -23.16 -65.27
CA ASP A 241 -53.83 -22.13 -66.21
C ASP A 241 -53.20 -22.32 -67.60
N ILE A 242 -51.90 -22.61 -67.67
CA ILE A 242 -51.22 -22.94 -68.93
C ILE A 242 -51.84 -24.17 -69.59
N GLN A 243 -52.15 -25.23 -68.82
CA GLN A 243 -52.79 -26.42 -69.37
C GLN A 243 -54.19 -26.13 -69.91
N LEU A 244 -54.94 -25.25 -69.24
CA LEU A 244 -56.26 -24.82 -69.70
C LEU A 244 -56.15 -24.01 -71.00
N GLN A 245 -55.24 -23.04 -71.05
CA GLN A 245 -54.95 -22.27 -72.26
C GLN A 245 -54.49 -23.16 -73.42
N GLN A 246 -53.65 -24.17 -73.16
CA GLN A 246 -53.23 -25.14 -74.18
C GLN A 246 -54.40 -25.96 -74.72
N ARG A 247 -55.37 -26.34 -73.87
CA ARG A 247 -56.57 -27.06 -74.31
C ARG A 247 -57.46 -26.16 -75.15
N ASP A 248 -57.65 -24.91 -74.74
CA ASP A 248 -58.47 -23.96 -75.49
C ASP A 248 -57.84 -23.64 -76.84
N CYS A 249 -56.52 -23.42 -76.89
CA CYS A 249 -55.79 -23.27 -78.15
C CYS A 249 -55.92 -24.50 -79.07
N ARG A 250 -55.93 -25.73 -78.51
CA ARG A 250 -56.16 -26.94 -79.30
C ARG A 250 -57.55 -26.98 -79.90
N LYS A 251 -58.59 -26.61 -79.13
CA LYS A 251 -59.95 -26.50 -79.65
C LYS A 251 -60.04 -25.45 -80.76
N ASP A 252 -59.44 -24.29 -80.57
CA ASP A 252 -59.41 -23.23 -81.59
C ASP A 252 -58.74 -23.74 -82.89
N ILE A 253 -57.66 -24.51 -82.76
CA ILE A 253 -56.99 -25.14 -83.91
C ILE A 253 -57.91 -26.16 -84.61
N GLU A 254 -58.63 -26.98 -83.84
CA GLU A 254 -59.60 -27.95 -84.37
C GLU A 254 -60.74 -27.24 -85.09
N ASP A 255 -61.35 -26.23 -84.48
CA ASP A 255 -62.42 -25.42 -85.05
C ASP A 255 -61.98 -24.72 -86.35
N LEU A 256 -60.77 -24.13 -86.36
CA LEU A 256 -60.19 -23.53 -87.56
C LEU A 256 -59.90 -24.56 -88.66
N SER A 257 -59.45 -25.76 -88.28
CA SER A 257 -59.22 -26.86 -89.22
C SER A 257 -60.54 -27.34 -89.85
N GLU A 258 -61.60 -27.48 -89.06
CA GLU A 258 -62.93 -27.79 -89.56
C GLU A 258 -63.46 -26.69 -90.49
N LEU A 259 -63.30 -25.42 -90.11
CA LEU A 259 -63.74 -24.30 -90.93
C LEU A 259 -62.99 -24.28 -92.28
N LYS A 260 -61.68 -24.57 -92.26
CA LYS A 260 -60.86 -24.72 -93.46
C LYS A 260 -61.36 -25.86 -94.35
N GLN A 261 -61.77 -26.99 -93.78
CA GLN A 261 -62.37 -28.10 -94.54
C GLN A 261 -63.73 -27.72 -95.13
N LYS A 262 -64.60 -27.06 -94.35
CA LYS A 262 -65.90 -26.53 -94.82
C LYS A 262 -65.69 -25.55 -95.98
N TYR A 263 -64.70 -24.66 -95.89
CA TYR A 263 -64.37 -23.70 -96.96
C TYR A 263 -63.88 -24.40 -98.23
N LYS A 264 -63.00 -25.41 -98.11
CA LYS A 264 -62.56 -26.23 -99.26
C LYS A 264 -63.74 -26.91 -99.98
N ALA A 265 -64.72 -27.41 -99.23
CA ALA A 265 -65.90 -28.06 -99.80
C ALA A 265 -66.80 -27.06 -100.57
N ILE A 266 -66.89 -25.81 -100.13
CA ILE A 266 -67.66 -24.76 -100.82
C ILE A 266 -66.93 -24.29 -102.08
N ALA A 267 -65.61 -24.09 -102.00
CA ALA A 267 -64.80 -23.63 -103.13
C ALA A 267 -64.86 -24.58 -104.35
N GLY A 268 -64.94 -25.89 -104.13
CA GLY A 268 -65.09 -26.88 -105.22
C GLY A 268 -66.48 -26.85 -105.88
N LYS A 269 -67.55 -26.65 -105.09
CA LYS A 269 -68.94 -26.66 -105.61
C LYS A 269 -69.21 -25.53 -106.60
N GLN A 270 -68.75 -24.32 -106.30
CA GLN A 270 -68.98 -23.17 -107.18
C GLN A 270 -68.30 -23.35 -108.55
N TYR A 271 -67.09 -23.89 -108.56
CA TYR A 271 -66.38 -24.19 -109.79
C TYR A 271 -67.03 -25.35 -110.57
N ASP A 272 -67.46 -26.41 -109.88
CA ASP A 272 -68.15 -27.55 -110.50
C ASP A 272 -69.51 -27.17 -111.09
N ASP A 273 -70.26 -26.27 -110.44
CA ASP A 273 -71.55 -25.79 -110.96
C ASP A 273 -71.35 -24.92 -112.21
N ILE A 274 -70.33 -24.07 -112.23
CA ILE A 274 -69.94 -23.31 -113.43
C ILE A 274 -69.51 -24.28 -114.55
N LEU A 275 -68.70 -25.29 -114.25
CA LEU A 275 -68.24 -26.29 -115.22
C LEU A 275 -69.41 -27.11 -115.80
N LYS A 276 -70.36 -27.54 -114.96
CA LYS A 276 -71.59 -28.23 -115.40
C LYS A 276 -72.42 -27.34 -116.33
N SER A 277 -72.59 -26.07 -115.97
CA SER A 277 -73.31 -25.13 -116.83
C SER A 277 -72.63 -24.96 -118.18
N TYR A 278 -71.29 -24.86 -118.21
CA TYR A 278 -70.51 -24.75 -119.44
C TYR A 278 -70.64 -26.00 -120.33
N ILE A 279 -70.57 -27.20 -119.76
CA ILE A 279 -70.76 -28.47 -120.50
C ILE A 279 -72.18 -28.53 -121.09
N LEU A 280 -73.20 -28.13 -120.33
CA LEU A 280 -74.59 -28.08 -120.81
C LEU A 280 -74.73 -27.10 -121.98
N TYR A 281 -74.17 -25.89 -121.87
CA TYR A 281 -74.21 -24.91 -122.96
C TYR A 281 -73.47 -25.40 -124.20
N LYS A 282 -72.29 -26.00 -124.04
CA LYS A 282 -71.52 -26.57 -125.16
C LYS A 282 -72.30 -27.69 -125.86
N GLY A 283 -72.90 -28.60 -125.10
CA GLY A 283 -73.73 -29.68 -125.65
C GLY A 283 -74.98 -29.15 -126.37
N ALA A 284 -75.63 -28.11 -125.85
CA ALA A 284 -76.74 -27.45 -126.53
C ALA A 284 -76.30 -26.79 -127.85
N LEU A 285 -75.10 -26.19 -127.87
CA LEU A 285 -74.53 -25.55 -129.05
C LEU A 285 -74.15 -26.58 -130.13
N GLU A 286 -73.58 -27.72 -129.74
CA GLU A 286 -73.30 -28.86 -130.64
C GLU A 286 -74.59 -29.46 -131.21
N LYS A 287 -75.63 -29.67 -130.39
CA LYS A 287 -76.95 -30.09 -130.87
C LYS A 287 -77.55 -29.09 -131.87
N LYS A 288 -77.44 -27.79 -131.60
CA LYS A 288 -77.91 -26.74 -132.53
C LYS A 288 -77.12 -26.76 -133.84
N LYS A 289 -75.80 -26.99 -133.80
CA LYS A 289 -74.97 -27.17 -135.00
C LYS A 289 -75.43 -28.38 -135.82
N MET A 290 -75.67 -29.52 -135.16
CA MET A 290 -76.18 -30.74 -135.81
C MET A 290 -77.54 -30.50 -136.50
N LEU A 291 -78.46 -29.82 -135.82
CA LEU A 291 -79.76 -29.42 -136.39
C LEU A 291 -79.62 -28.48 -137.59
N CYS A 292 -78.71 -27.50 -137.52
CA CYS A 292 -78.47 -26.59 -138.64
C CYS A 292 -77.80 -27.30 -139.83
N SER A 293 -76.96 -28.31 -139.58
CA SER A 293 -76.39 -29.13 -140.65
C SER A 293 -77.41 -30.08 -141.27
N SER A 294 -78.37 -30.61 -140.50
CA SER A 294 -79.45 -31.46 -141.03
C SER A 294 -80.54 -30.68 -141.78
N LEU A 295 -80.58 -29.35 -141.66
CA LEU A 295 -81.44 -28.45 -142.43
C LEU A 295 -80.77 -27.94 -143.72
N LYS A 296 -79.48 -28.25 -143.94
CA LYS A 296 -78.71 -27.94 -145.15
C LYS A 296 -78.49 -29.16 -146.06
N SER A 297 -79.14 -30.28 -145.75
CA SER A 297 -79.24 -31.52 -146.53
C SER A 297 -80.70 -31.78 -146.89
#